data_AF-A0A2J8B267-F1
#
_entry.id   AF-A0A2J8B267-F1
#
_cell.length_a   1.000
_cell.length_b   1.000
_cell.length_c   1.000
_cell.angle_alpha   90.00
_cell.angle_beta   90.00
_cell.angle_gamma   90.00
#
_symmetry.space_group_name_H-M   'P 1'
#
loop_
_entity.id
_entity.type
_entity.pdbx_description
1 polymer ?
#
loop_
_entity_poly.entity_id
_entity_poly.type
_entity_poly.pdbx_seq_one_letter_code
_entity_poly.pdbx_strand_id
1 'polypeptide(L)'
;MQKGVKFRIYPNKEQQTIINQTLGCCRLIYNKGLAMRNETYQNGNKIGYSQTSAMLTDLKKSDDFAFPKAVDSIALQQSLRDLDRGFVNFFQNRASHPKFKSKHNHHLIREQRKLSRKEKGSTNRNKQRVKVALLHEKITNQRNDFLQKQSTMLIRENQTICIEDLKVKNMMRNHKLAQHIGSASWSKFFDMLSYKSIWYGNDIVKVPTMYPSSQTCSCCGFKNPIVKNLAIRKWECPECHTKHDRDTNASINILNKGLKMQSA
;
A
#
# COMPACT_ATOMS: atom_id res chain seq x y z
N MET A 1 -46.59 -2.95 7.03
CA MET A 1 -45.41 -2.62 7.87
C MET A 1 -44.36 -3.73 7.68
N GLN A 2 -43.25 -3.49 6.97
CA GLN A 2 -42.21 -4.52 6.83
C GLN A 2 -41.46 -4.68 8.16
N LYS A 3 -41.52 -5.87 8.77
CA LYS A 3 -40.76 -6.20 9.98
C LYS A 3 -39.37 -6.68 9.56
N GLY A 4 -38.33 -5.94 9.96
CA GLY A 4 -36.95 -6.37 9.78
C GLY A 4 -36.57 -7.41 10.83
N VAL A 5 -36.05 -8.57 10.42
CA VAL A 5 -35.59 -9.62 11.34
C VAL A 5 -34.06 -9.66 11.34
N LYS A 6 -33.45 -9.78 12.53
CA LYS A 6 -32.00 -9.81 12.72
C LYS A 6 -31.57 -11.22 13.09
N PHE A 7 -30.79 -11.85 12.21
CA PHE A 7 -30.23 -13.19 12.44
C PHE A 7 -28.71 -13.13 12.61
N ARG A 8 -28.17 -14.10 13.35
CA ARG A 8 -26.73 -14.32 13.48
C ARG A 8 -26.38 -15.65 12.84
N ILE A 9 -25.52 -15.61 11.83
CA ILE A 9 -25.03 -16.81 11.16
C ILE A 9 -23.81 -17.38 11.89
N TYR A 10 -23.69 -18.71 11.90
CA TYR A 10 -22.55 -19.45 12.45
C TYR A 10 -21.98 -20.37 11.36
N PRO A 11 -21.11 -19.85 10.47
CA PRO A 11 -20.65 -20.61 9.33
C PRO A 11 -19.64 -21.70 9.73
N ASN A 12 -19.71 -22.86 9.09
CA ASN A 12 -18.71 -23.92 9.24
C ASN A 12 -17.36 -23.52 8.57
N LYS A 13 -16.31 -24.35 8.70
CA LYS A 13 -14.96 -24.03 8.18
C LYS A 13 -14.94 -23.77 6.66
N GLU A 14 -15.69 -24.56 5.89
CA GLU A 14 -15.77 -24.40 4.43
C GLU A 14 -16.46 -23.10 4.05
N GLN A 15 -17.61 -22.81 4.67
CA GLN A 15 -18.34 -21.56 4.47
C GLN A 15 -17.50 -20.35 4.87
N GLN A 16 -16.76 -20.41 5.98
CA GLN A 16 -15.82 -19.34 6.36
C GLN A 16 -14.75 -19.13 5.29
N THR A 17 -14.23 -20.21 4.71
CA THR A 17 -13.21 -20.15 3.66
C THR A 17 -13.78 -19.46 2.41
N ILE A 18 -14.95 -19.88 1.94
CA ILE A 18 -15.64 -19.29 0.79
C ILE A 18 -15.95 -17.80 1.06
N ILE A 19 -16.48 -17.46 2.23
CA ILE A 19 -16.75 -16.05 2.60
C ILE A 19 -15.45 -15.23 2.56
N ASN A 20 -14.36 -15.75 3.11
CA ASN A 20 -13.08 -15.05 3.12
C ASN A 20 -12.49 -14.88 1.71
N GLN A 21 -12.62 -15.90 0.85
CA GLN A 21 -12.22 -15.83 -0.56
C GLN A 21 -13.05 -14.78 -1.31
N THR A 22 -14.37 -14.80 -1.17
CA THR A 22 -15.29 -13.84 -1.80
C THR A 22 -14.95 -12.41 -1.37
N LEU A 23 -14.81 -12.15 -0.06
CA LEU A 23 -14.41 -10.83 0.45
C LEU A 23 -13.03 -10.39 -0.06
N GLY A 24 -12.10 -11.34 -0.20
CA GLY A 24 -10.78 -11.13 -0.77
C GLY A 24 -10.84 -10.70 -2.24
N CYS A 25 -11.60 -11.44 -3.06
CA CYS A 25 -11.78 -11.17 -4.47
C CYS A 25 -12.53 -9.85 -4.71
N CYS A 26 -13.62 -9.58 -3.99
CA CYS A 26 -14.33 -8.29 -4.07
C CYS A 26 -13.41 -7.11 -3.75
N ARG A 27 -12.53 -7.25 -2.75
CA ARG A 27 -11.53 -6.20 -2.44
C ARG A 27 -10.53 -6.02 -3.59
N LEU A 28 -10.01 -7.12 -4.13
CA LEU A 28 -9.07 -7.08 -5.26
C LEU A 28 -9.69 -6.40 -6.47
N ILE A 29 -10.90 -6.80 -6.86
CA ILE A 29 -11.60 -6.24 -8.03
C ILE A 29 -11.94 -4.76 -7.83
N TYR A 30 -12.42 -4.37 -6.65
CA TYR A 30 -12.61 -2.96 -6.31
C TYR A 30 -11.31 -2.15 -6.49
N ASN A 31 -10.19 -2.66 -5.97
CA ASN A 31 -8.91 -1.97 -6.04
C ASN A 31 -8.35 -1.91 -7.47
N LYS A 32 -8.48 -2.99 -8.25
CA LYS A 32 -8.09 -3.00 -9.68
C LYS A 32 -8.91 -1.98 -10.47
N GLY A 33 -10.23 -1.94 -10.27
CA GLY A 33 -11.12 -0.95 -10.89
C GLY A 33 -10.76 0.48 -10.48
N LEU A 34 -10.47 0.72 -9.20
CA LEU A 34 -10.04 2.05 -8.72
C LEU A 34 -8.70 2.47 -9.35
N ALA A 35 -7.72 1.57 -9.45
CA ALA A 35 -6.44 1.86 -10.08
C ALA A 35 -6.62 2.28 -11.55
N MET A 36 -7.40 1.51 -12.31
CA MET A 36 -7.73 1.81 -13.71
C MET A 36 -8.40 3.19 -13.85
N ARG A 37 -9.40 3.48 -13.00
CA ARG A 37 -10.09 4.78 -13.02
C ARG A 37 -9.15 5.93 -12.68
N ASN A 38 -8.30 5.77 -11.66
CA ASN A 38 -7.34 6.79 -11.26
C ASN A 38 -6.34 7.11 -12.38
N GLU A 39 -5.82 6.10 -13.06
CA GLU A 39 -4.93 6.26 -14.21
C GLU A 39 -5.62 7.03 -15.34
N THR A 40 -6.83 6.63 -15.73
CA THR A 40 -7.57 7.36 -16.77
C THR A 40 -7.91 8.79 -16.36
N TYR A 41 -8.23 9.02 -15.09
CA TYR A 41 -8.55 10.34 -14.56
C TYR A 41 -7.32 11.26 -14.55
N GLN A 42 -6.13 10.73 -14.24
CA GLN A 42 -4.86 11.46 -14.38
C GLN A 42 -4.58 11.86 -15.82
N ASN A 43 -4.99 11.01 -16.78
CA ASN A 43 -4.90 11.29 -18.22
C ASN A 43 -6.03 12.19 -18.74
N GLY A 44 -6.87 12.77 -17.87
CA GLY A 44 -7.98 13.67 -18.23
C GLY A 44 -9.27 12.97 -18.67
N ASN A 45 -9.29 11.64 -18.71
CA ASN A 45 -10.42 10.83 -19.16
C ASN A 45 -11.26 10.29 -18.00
N LYS A 46 -12.55 10.04 -18.25
CA LYS A 46 -13.46 9.45 -17.27
C LYS A 46 -13.97 8.11 -17.78
N ILE A 47 -13.78 7.06 -17.00
CA ILE A 47 -14.36 5.74 -17.27
C ILE A 47 -15.34 5.36 -16.16
N GLY A 48 -16.39 4.64 -16.54
CA GLY A 48 -17.49 4.24 -15.67
C GLY A 48 -17.53 2.74 -15.41
N TYR A 49 -18.70 2.26 -14.96
CA TYR A 49 -18.91 0.85 -14.64
C TYR A 49 -18.62 -0.08 -15.81
N SER A 50 -19.09 0.27 -17.02
CA SER A 50 -18.95 -0.55 -18.23
C SER A 50 -17.50 -0.98 -18.48
N GLN A 51 -16.56 -0.02 -18.51
CA GLN A 51 -15.14 -0.29 -18.74
C GLN A 51 -14.52 -1.13 -17.62
N THR A 52 -14.83 -0.81 -16.35
CA THR A 52 -14.32 -1.60 -15.22
C THR A 52 -14.90 -3.01 -15.18
N SER A 53 -16.10 -3.22 -15.72
CA SER A 53 -16.70 -4.55 -15.84
C SER A 53 -16.10 -5.37 -16.98
N ALA A 54 -15.74 -4.73 -18.10
CA ALA A 54 -14.97 -5.37 -19.16
C ALA A 54 -13.59 -5.83 -18.65
N MET A 55 -12.89 -4.97 -17.90
CA MET A 55 -11.63 -5.32 -17.23
C MET A 55 -11.79 -6.56 -16.33
N LEU A 56 -12.90 -6.69 -15.59
CA LEU A 56 -13.16 -7.88 -14.77
C LEU A 56 -13.29 -9.14 -15.64
N THR A 57 -13.99 -9.05 -16.76
CA THR A 57 -14.15 -10.16 -17.71
C THR A 57 -12.80 -10.61 -18.25
N ASP A 58 -11.93 -9.67 -18.63
CA ASP A 58 -10.61 -9.99 -19.16
C ASP A 58 -9.67 -10.54 -18.08
N LEU A 59 -9.70 -9.98 -16.87
CA LEU A 59 -8.95 -10.53 -15.73
C LEU A 59 -9.32 -11.99 -15.46
N LYS A 60 -10.62 -12.33 -15.50
CA LYS A 60 -11.03 -13.73 -15.31
C LYS A 60 -10.51 -14.65 -16.42
N LYS A 61 -10.16 -14.16 -17.61
CA LYS A 61 -9.61 -15.00 -18.67
C LYS A 61 -8.13 -15.31 -18.46
N SER A 62 -7.37 -14.42 -17.81
CA SER A 62 -5.94 -14.64 -17.52
C SER A 62 -5.72 -15.74 -16.48
N ASP A 63 -4.72 -16.60 -16.71
CA ASP A 63 -4.39 -17.72 -15.82
C ASP A 63 -3.97 -17.25 -14.43
N ASP A 64 -3.22 -16.14 -14.35
CA ASP A 64 -2.81 -15.49 -13.09
C ASP A 64 -3.98 -15.05 -12.20
N PHE A 65 -5.17 -14.86 -12.79
CA PHE A 65 -6.38 -14.42 -12.10
C PHE A 65 -7.56 -15.37 -12.36
N ALA A 66 -7.32 -16.68 -12.38
CA ALA A 66 -8.39 -17.67 -12.46
C ALA A 66 -9.21 -17.80 -11.16
N PHE A 67 -8.60 -17.54 -9.99
CA PHE A 67 -9.22 -17.71 -8.66
C PHE A 67 -10.54 -16.92 -8.41
N PRO A 68 -10.80 -15.73 -9.00
CA PRO A 68 -12.10 -15.06 -8.90
C PRO A 68 -13.23 -15.81 -9.62
N LYS A 69 -12.97 -16.86 -10.41
CA LYS A 69 -14.02 -17.75 -10.96
C LYS A 69 -14.65 -18.63 -9.87
N ALA A 70 -13.93 -18.89 -8.77
CA ALA A 70 -14.38 -19.74 -7.68
C ALA A 70 -15.37 -19.03 -6.72
N VAL A 71 -15.65 -17.75 -6.93
CA VAL A 71 -16.53 -16.95 -6.06
C VAL A 71 -17.73 -16.42 -6.83
N ASP A 72 -18.77 -16.04 -6.09
CA ASP A 72 -20.01 -15.50 -6.65
C ASP A 72 -19.74 -14.27 -7.55
N SER A 73 -20.23 -14.33 -8.79
CA SER A 73 -20.01 -13.30 -9.80
C SER A 73 -20.77 -12.01 -9.47
N ILE A 74 -21.92 -12.13 -8.79
CA ILE A 74 -22.76 -10.99 -8.38
C ILE A 74 -22.01 -10.16 -7.35
N ALA A 75 -21.37 -10.79 -6.36
CA ALA A 75 -20.55 -10.11 -5.36
C ALA A 75 -19.38 -9.32 -5.99
N LEU A 76 -18.74 -9.87 -7.03
CA LEU A 76 -17.67 -9.18 -7.77
C LEU A 76 -18.21 -7.95 -8.53
N GLN A 77 -19.31 -8.11 -9.26
CA GLN A 77 -19.93 -6.99 -9.98
C GLN A 77 -20.45 -5.91 -9.02
N GLN A 78 -21.03 -6.31 -7.89
CA GLN A 78 -21.50 -5.37 -6.87
C GLN A 78 -20.35 -4.54 -6.30
N SER A 79 -19.16 -5.12 -6.15
CA SER A 79 -17.97 -4.36 -5.73
C SER A 79 -17.62 -3.22 -6.69
N LEU A 80 -17.79 -3.43 -8.00
CA LEU A 80 -17.59 -2.38 -9.02
C LEU A 80 -18.74 -1.37 -9.04
N ARG A 81 -19.98 -1.79 -8.78
CA ARG A 81 -21.13 -0.87 -8.63
C ARG A 81 -20.97 0.04 -7.41
N ASP A 82 -20.44 -0.49 -6.31
CA ASP A 82 -20.14 0.31 -5.11
C ASP A 82 -19.02 1.33 -5.39
N LEU A 83 -18.01 0.94 -6.18
CA LEU A 83 -16.98 1.87 -6.66
C LEU A 83 -17.60 2.98 -7.53
N ASP A 84 -18.49 2.60 -8.43
CA ASP A 84 -19.17 3.53 -9.33
C ASP A 84 -20.00 4.56 -8.57
N ARG A 85 -20.80 4.11 -7.60
CA ARG A 85 -21.53 5.00 -6.66
C ARG A 85 -20.57 5.93 -5.92
N GLY A 86 -19.40 5.44 -5.53
CA GLY A 86 -18.35 6.25 -4.91
C GLY A 86 -17.88 7.41 -5.81
N PHE A 87 -17.64 7.13 -7.09
CA PHE A 87 -17.26 8.15 -8.07
C PHE A 87 -18.42 9.12 -8.37
N VAL A 88 -19.66 8.63 -8.50
CA VAL A 88 -20.84 9.50 -8.67
C VAL A 88 -20.97 10.48 -7.51
N ASN A 89 -20.84 10.00 -6.26
CA ASN A 89 -20.89 10.87 -5.09
C ASN A 89 -19.73 11.88 -5.05
N PHE A 90 -18.54 11.47 -5.49
CA PHE A 90 -17.37 12.35 -5.58
C PHE A 90 -17.58 13.48 -6.59
N PHE A 91 -18.00 13.16 -7.82
CA PHE A 91 -18.25 14.17 -8.85
C PHE A 91 -19.41 15.12 -8.52
N GLN A 92 -20.36 14.66 -7.69
CA GLN A 92 -21.44 15.49 -7.16
C GLN A 92 -21.05 16.26 -5.88
N ASN A 93 -19.77 16.26 -5.47
CA ASN A 93 -19.27 16.89 -4.25
C ASN A 93 -19.97 16.41 -2.95
N ARG A 94 -20.60 15.23 -2.97
CA ARG A 94 -21.26 14.61 -1.79
C ARG A 94 -20.32 13.74 -0.97
N ALA A 95 -19.17 13.36 -1.53
CA ALA A 95 -18.16 12.57 -0.85
C ALA A 95 -16.74 12.89 -1.36
N SER A 96 -15.72 12.52 -0.60
CA SER A 96 -14.33 12.57 -1.07
C SER A 96 -14.04 11.49 -2.10
N HIS A 97 -12.94 11.67 -2.84
CA HIS A 97 -12.46 10.70 -3.82
C HIS A 97 -12.36 9.26 -3.23
N PRO A 98 -12.82 8.22 -3.96
CA PRO A 98 -12.71 6.84 -3.52
C PRO A 98 -11.28 6.43 -3.14
N LYS A 99 -11.15 5.54 -2.15
CA LYS A 99 -9.85 5.08 -1.61
C LYS A 99 -9.72 3.58 -1.75
N PHE A 100 -8.49 3.09 -1.97
CA PHE A 100 -8.19 1.67 -2.00
C PHE A 100 -8.65 0.97 -0.72
N LYS A 101 -9.38 -0.14 -0.88
CA LYS A 101 -9.80 -1.00 0.22
C LYS A 101 -8.59 -1.80 0.71
N SER A 102 -8.46 -1.97 2.02
CA SER A 102 -7.43 -2.81 2.62
C SER A 102 -8.08 -3.95 3.43
N LYS A 103 -7.39 -5.09 3.52
CA LYS A 103 -7.82 -6.22 4.37
C LYS A 103 -7.79 -5.86 5.84
N HIS A 104 -6.80 -5.05 6.19
CA HIS A 104 -6.45 -4.73 7.55
C HIS A 104 -7.04 -3.35 7.91
N ASN A 105 -7.05 -3.01 9.20
CA ASN A 105 -7.56 -1.75 9.77
C ASN A 105 -9.08 -1.61 9.96
N HIS A 106 -9.97 -2.22 9.17
CA HIS A 106 -11.43 -2.04 9.42
C HIS A 106 -11.87 -2.55 10.80
N HIS A 107 -11.35 -3.72 11.21
CA HIS A 107 -11.63 -4.26 12.53
C HIS A 107 -11.04 -3.37 13.64
N LEU A 108 -9.79 -2.94 13.51
CA LEU A 108 -9.14 -2.03 14.45
C LEU A 108 -9.92 -0.71 14.59
N ILE A 109 -10.31 -0.08 13.47
CA ILE A 109 -11.10 1.16 13.45
C ILE A 109 -12.44 0.96 14.15
N ARG A 110 -13.13 -0.16 13.89
CA ARG A 110 -14.40 -0.47 14.55
C ARG A 110 -14.23 -0.62 16.06
N GLU A 111 -13.23 -1.37 16.50
CA GLU A 111 -12.96 -1.59 17.92
C GLU A 111 -12.46 -0.32 18.63
N GLN A 112 -11.71 0.56 17.94
CA GLN A 112 -11.36 1.88 18.45
C GLN A 112 -12.58 2.80 18.58
N ARG A 113 -13.49 2.82 17.60
CA ARG A 113 -14.74 3.58 17.71
C ARG A 113 -15.59 3.12 18.89
N LYS A 114 -15.67 1.80 19.12
CA LYS A 114 -16.33 1.25 20.32
C LYS A 114 -15.65 1.71 21.61
N LEU A 115 -14.31 1.69 21.65
CA LEU A 115 -13.54 2.15 22.82
C LEU A 115 -13.81 3.63 23.11
N SER A 116 -13.80 4.48 22.09
CA SER A 116 -14.00 5.93 22.21
C SER A 116 -15.38 6.31 22.74
N ARG A 117 -16.41 5.48 22.48
CA ARG A 117 -17.78 5.72 22.92
C ARG A 117 -18.07 5.19 24.33
N LYS A 118 -17.13 4.46 24.94
CA LYS A 118 -17.30 3.90 26.29
C LYS A 118 -16.83 4.90 27.34
N GLU A 119 -17.55 4.93 28.46
CA GLU A 119 -17.27 5.78 29.60
C GLU A 119 -15.85 5.56 30.16
N LYS A 120 -15.11 6.67 30.37
CA LYS A 120 -13.76 6.64 30.95
C LYS A 120 -13.83 6.07 32.37
N GLY A 121 -12.86 5.22 32.75
CA GLY A 121 -12.84 4.55 34.05
C GLY A 121 -13.68 3.27 34.15
N SER A 122 -14.71 3.08 33.32
CA SER A 122 -15.58 1.89 33.42
C SER A 122 -14.85 0.56 33.13
N THR A 123 -15.27 -0.51 33.80
CA THR A 123 -14.78 -1.90 33.56
C THR A 123 -14.98 -2.32 32.10
N ASN A 124 -16.09 -1.91 31.49
CA ASN A 124 -16.40 -2.16 30.09
C ASN A 124 -15.43 -1.46 29.13
N ARG A 125 -14.95 -0.26 29.45
CA ARG A 125 -13.89 0.40 28.70
C ARG A 125 -12.56 -0.33 28.86
N ASN A 126 -12.24 -0.82 30.05
CA ASN A 126 -11.00 -1.58 30.26
C ASN A 126 -10.97 -2.86 29.42
N LYS A 127 -12.07 -3.65 29.42
CA LYS A 127 -12.21 -4.84 28.55
C LYS A 127 -12.00 -4.50 27.07
N GLN A 128 -12.58 -3.39 26.61
CA GLN A 128 -12.43 -2.95 25.22
C GLN A 128 -11.01 -2.45 24.91
N ARG A 129 -10.33 -1.80 25.87
CA ARG A 129 -8.94 -1.33 25.74
C ARG A 129 -8.00 -2.51 25.51
N VAL A 130 -8.16 -3.59 26.29
CA VAL A 130 -7.39 -4.83 26.14
C VAL A 130 -7.61 -5.44 24.75
N LYS A 131 -8.86 -5.51 24.27
CA LYS A 131 -9.14 -5.98 22.91
C LYS A 131 -8.44 -5.16 21.83
N VAL A 132 -8.45 -3.82 21.95
CA VAL A 132 -7.74 -2.95 20.99
C VAL A 132 -6.23 -3.15 21.07
N ALA A 133 -5.67 -3.34 22.27
CA ALA A 133 -4.25 -3.62 22.46
C ALA A 133 -3.82 -4.93 21.79
N LEU A 134 -4.58 -6.03 21.99
CA LEU A 134 -4.33 -7.33 21.32
C LEU A 134 -4.37 -7.22 19.79
N LEU A 135 -5.23 -6.36 19.24
CA LEU A 135 -5.27 -6.11 17.80
C LEU A 135 -4.05 -5.36 17.30
N HIS A 136 -3.59 -4.35 18.04
CA HIS A 136 -2.34 -3.63 17.73
C HIS A 136 -1.13 -4.54 17.82
N GLU A 137 -1.08 -5.41 18.83
CA GLU A 137 -0.05 -6.43 18.99
C GLU A 137 -0.01 -7.37 17.77
N LYS A 138 -1.17 -7.93 17.38
CA LYS A 138 -1.25 -8.80 16.19
C LYS A 138 -0.76 -8.11 14.92
N ILE A 139 -1.16 -6.85 14.69
CA ILE A 139 -0.71 -6.06 13.52
C ILE A 139 0.80 -5.81 13.59
N THR A 140 1.32 -5.53 14.78
CA THR A 140 2.75 -5.31 15.00
C THR A 140 3.55 -6.58 14.75
N ASN A 141 3.08 -7.73 15.22
CA ASN A 141 3.74 -9.03 15.02
C ASN A 141 3.75 -9.43 13.54
N GLN A 142 2.64 -9.27 12.82
CA GLN A 142 2.58 -9.51 11.38
C GLN A 142 3.55 -8.62 10.61
N ARG A 143 3.64 -7.34 10.99
CA ARG A 143 4.58 -6.41 10.37
C ARG A 143 6.03 -6.79 10.67
N ASN A 144 6.34 -7.13 11.92
CA ASN A 144 7.68 -7.53 12.33
C ASN A 144 8.13 -8.81 11.59
N ASP A 145 7.25 -9.81 11.48
CA ASP A 145 7.51 -11.04 10.72
C ASP A 145 7.84 -10.73 9.25
N PHE A 146 7.05 -9.88 8.60
CA PHE A 146 7.31 -9.43 7.23
C PHE A 146 8.67 -8.73 7.12
N LEU A 147 8.95 -7.74 7.97
CA LEU A 147 10.21 -7.00 7.94
C LEU A 147 11.42 -7.90 8.22
N GLN A 148 11.30 -8.85 9.14
CA GLN A 148 12.35 -9.82 9.44
C GLN A 148 12.67 -10.68 8.22
N LYS A 149 11.65 -11.23 7.56
CA LYS A 149 11.81 -12.05 6.34
C LYS A 149 12.45 -11.25 5.21
N GLN A 150 11.93 -10.04 4.94
CA GLN A 150 12.42 -9.19 3.85
C GLN A 150 13.85 -8.70 4.09
N SER A 151 14.19 -8.25 5.30
CA SER A 151 15.55 -7.82 5.61
C SER A 151 16.55 -8.98 5.54
N THR A 152 16.18 -10.17 6.00
CA THR A 152 17.04 -11.36 5.86
C THR A 152 17.25 -11.73 4.39
N MET A 153 16.19 -11.71 3.58
CA MET A 153 16.25 -12.00 2.15
C MET A 153 17.22 -11.05 1.44
N LEU A 154 17.04 -9.74 1.63
CA LEU A 154 17.92 -8.73 1.00
C LEU A 154 19.38 -8.89 1.40
N ILE A 155 19.65 -9.13 2.69
CA ILE A 155 21.02 -9.31 3.20
C ILE A 155 21.68 -10.58 2.65
N ARG A 156 20.91 -11.67 2.47
CA ARG A 156 21.46 -12.92 1.93
C ARG A 156 21.74 -12.86 0.44
N GLU A 157 20.92 -12.11 -0.31
CA GLU A 157 21.00 -12.05 -1.76
C GLU A 157 21.99 -10.99 -2.28
N ASN A 158 22.45 -10.06 -1.43
CA ASN A 158 23.22 -8.90 -1.87
C ASN A 158 24.40 -8.63 -0.94
N GLN A 159 25.62 -8.49 -1.49
CA GLN A 159 26.82 -8.14 -0.70
C GLN A 159 26.78 -6.69 -0.19
N THR A 160 26.29 -5.76 -1.01
CA THR A 160 26.21 -4.34 -0.68
C THR A 160 24.79 -3.84 -0.89
N ILE A 161 24.26 -3.10 0.09
CA ILE A 161 22.93 -2.49 0.03
C ILE A 161 23.05 -0.99 0.23
N CYS A 162 22.65 -0.23 -0.79
CA CYS A 162 22.58 1.23 -0.73
C CYS A 162 21.15 1.67 -0.42
N ILE A 163 20.98 2.49 0.62
CA ILE A 163 19.68 3.02 1.04
C ILE A 163 19.72 4.55 1.18
N GLU A 164 18.59 5.22 1.02
CA GLU A 164 18.48 6.65 1.36
C GLU A 164 18.44 6.84 2.87
N ASP A 165 19.14 7.86 3.37
CA ASP A 165 19.15 8.24 4.79
C ASP A 165 17.88 9.02 5.22
N LEU A 166 16.72 8.40 5.02
CA LEU A 166 15.43 9.07 5.18
C LEU A 166 15.24 9.58 6.63
N LYS A 167 14.88 10.86 6.75
CA LYS A 167 14.49 11.49 8.02
C LYS A 167 13.06 11.11 8.42
N VAL A 168 12.81 9.82 8.66
CA VAL A 168 11.46 9.25 8.90
C VAL A 168 10.73 9.95 10.06
N LYS A 169 11.45 10.33 11.13
CA LYS A 169 10.87 11.07 12.28
C LYS A 169 10.22 12.38 11.85
N ASN A 170 10.82 13.10 10.90
CA ASN A 170 10.26 14.34 10.38
C ASN A 170 9.06 14.05 9.47
N MET A 171 9.11 13.00 8.65
CA MET A 171 8.00 12.62 7.77
C MET A 171 6.75 12.21 8.56
N MET A 172 6.93 11.58 9.72
CA MET A 172 5.85 11.21 10.63
C MET A 172 5.11 12.41 11.24
N ARG A 173 5.68 13.62 11.22
CA ARG A 173 4.99 14.84 11.69
C ARG A 173 3.82 15.24 10.77
N ASN A 174 3.84 14.81 9.51
CA ASN A 174 2.72 15.04 8.60
C ASN A 174 1.58 14.07 8.91
N HIS A 175 0.57 14.53 9.66
CA HIS A 175 -0.58 13.70 10.05
C HIS A 175 -1.36 13.07 8.88
N LYS A 176 -1.28 13.63 7.65
CA LYS A 176 -1.90 13.04 6.46
C LYS A 176 -1.16 11.80 5.96
N LEU A 177 0.16 11.73 6.16
CA LEU A 177 1.03 10.64 5.70
C LEU A 177 1.48 9.70 6.83
N ALA A 178 1.40 10.15 8.08
CA ALA A 178 1.91 9.45 9.25
C ALA A 178 1.40 8.00 9.37
N GLN A 179 0.12 7.76 9.06
CA GLN A 179 -0.45 6.41 9.08
C GLN A 179 0.23 5.49 8.06
N HIS A 180 0.42 5.97 6.82
CA HIS A 180 1.03 5.19 5.75
C HIS A 180 2.52 4.94 6.03
N ILE A 181 3.26 5.97 6.46
CA ILE A 181 4.68 5.86 6.85
C ILE A 181 4.84 4.90 8.02
N GLY A 182 4.01 5.05 9.07
CA GLY A 182 4.03 4.15 10.23
C GLY A 182 3.71 2.70 9.84
N SER A 183 2.81 2.49 8.88
CA SER A 183 2.49 1.14 8.38
C SER A 183 3.64 0.50 7.58
N ALA A 184 4.41 1.30 6.83
CA ALA A 184 5.60 0.84 6.12
C ALA A 184 6.79 0.53 7.06
N SER A 185 6.88 1.25 8.20
CA SER A 185 7.87 1.00 9.26
C SER A 185 9.33 1.03 8.81
N TRP A 186 9.68 2.00 7.95
CA TRP A 186 11.03 2.17 7.40
C TRP A 186 12.13 2.27 8.45
N SER A 187 11.94 3.01 9.55
CA SER A 187 12.97 3.10 10.60
C SER A 187 13.37 1.73 11.12
N LYS A 188 12.37 0.91 11.52
CA LYS A 188 12.60 -0.45 12.01
C LYS A 188 13.22 -1.35 10.94
N PHE A 189 12.85 -1.16 9.67
CA PHE A 189 13.43 -1.91 8.57
C PHE A 189 14.91 -1.57 8.36
N PHE A 190 15.28 -0.29 8.40
CA PHE A 190 16.68 0.14 8.30
C PHE A 190 17.50 -0.29 9.50
N ASP A 191 16.93 -0.28 10.71
CA ASP A 191 17.58 -0.86 11.90
C ASP A 191 17.85 -2.35 11.68
N MET A 192 16.86 -3.08 11.12
CA MET A 192 17.01 -4.50 10.79
C MET A 192 18.09 -4.80 9.77
N LEU A 193 18.14 -4.01 8.70
CA LEU A 193 19.20 -4.13 7.71
C LEU A 193 20.56 -3.85 8.38
N SER A 194 20.66 -2.77 9.17
CA SER A 194 21.92 -2.34 9.81
C SER A 194 22.50 -3.40 10.74
N TYR A 195 21.71 -4.01 11.63
CA TYR A 195 22.26 -5.04 12.52
C TYR A 195 22.53 -6.35 11.78
N LYS A 196 21.73 -6.72 10.77
CA LYS A 196 21.94 -7.96 10.01
C LYS A 196 23.13 -7.88 9.08
N SER A 197 23.43 -6.72 8.50
CA SER A 197 24.61 -6.58 7.66
C SER A 197 25.88 -6.88 8.43
N ILE A 198 25.96 -6.44 9.69
CA ILE A 198 27.06 -6.78 10.60
C ILE A 198 27.15 -8.30 10.82
N TRP A 199 26.02 -8.99 11.00
CA TRP A 199 26.01 -10.44 11.24
C TRP A 199 26.46 -11.27 10.05
N TYR A 200 26.10 -10.84 8.84
CA TYR A 200 26.36 -11.59 7.61
C TYR A 200 27.59 -11.07 6.82
N GLY A 201 28.22 -9.99 7.29
CA GLY A 201 29.40 -9.39 6.66
C GLY A 201 29.10 -8.57 5.42
N ASN A 202 27.90 -7.95 5.35
CA ASN A 202 27.47 -7.12 4.24
C ASN A 202 27.70 -5.63 4.52
N ASP A 203 27.82 -4.87 3.44
CA ASP A 203 27.93 -3.43 3.51
C ASP A 203 26.57 -2.74 3.40
N ILE A 204 26.34 -1.75 4.27
CA ILE A 204 25.21 -0.83 4.15
C ILE A 204 25.70 0.59 3.97
N VAL A 205 25.33 1.20 2.85
CA VAL A 205 25.68 2.57 2.53
C VAL A 205 24.43 3.44 2.59
N LYS A 206 24.47 4.47 3.44
CA LYS A 206 23.40 5.46 3.57
C LYS A 206 23.71 6.68 2.70
N VAL A 207 22.95 6.85 1.63
CA VAL A 207 23.05 7.98 0.71
C VAL A 207 22.29 9.19 1.29
N PRO A 208 22.89 10.39 1.35
CA PRO A 208 22.24 11.57 1.92
C PRO A 208 20.93 11.93 1.22
N THR A 209 19.92 12.34 1.99
CA THR A 209 18.58 12.72 1.45
C THR A 209 18.58 13.90 0.48
N MET A 210 19.62 14.74 0.51
CA MET A 210 19.72 15.89 -0.39
C MET A 210 20.25 15.50 -1.78
N TYR A 211 20.73 14.26 -1.95
CA TYR A 211 21.15 13.76 -3.24
C TYR A 211 19.94 13.68 -4.20
N PRO A 212 19.98 14.33 -5.37
CA PRO A 212 18.84 14.40 -6.28
C PRO A 212 18.62 13.10 -7.07
N SER A 213 18.51 11.96 -6.38
CA SER A 213 18.37 10.60 -6.95
C SER A 213 17.26 10.52 -8.00
N SER A 214 16.07 11.04 -7.68
CA SER A 214 14.90 10.97 -8.57
C SER A 214 14.91 12.00 -9.71
N GLN A 215 15.75 13.04 -9.63
CA GLN A 215 15.83 14.12 -10.63
C GLN A 215 16.98 13.90 -11.62
N THR A 216 17.97 13.10 -11.25
CA THR A 216 19.15 12.83 -12.06
C THR A 216 18.87 11.69 -13.03
N CYS A 217 19.21 11.83 -14.30
CA CYS A 217 19.19 10.73 -15.26
C CYS A 217 20.29 9.72 -14.89
N SER A 218 19.93 8.46 -14.70
CA SER A 218 20.91 7.39 -14.43
C SER A 218 21.80 7.05 -15.62
N CYS A 219 21.42 7.44 -16.84
CA CYS A 219 22.19 7.21 -18.06
C CYS A 219 23.23 8.31 -18.32
N CYS A 220 22.81 9.58 -18.42
CA CYS A 220 23.70 10.69 -18.77
C CYS A 220 24.03 11.66 -17.61
N GLY A 221 23.36 11.55 -16.46
CA GLY A 221 23.58 12.47 -15.33
C GLY A 221 22.80 13.78 -15.39
N PHE A 222 22.01 14.04 -16.46
CA PHE A 222 21.18 15.24 -16.57
C PHE A 222 20.24 15.39 -15.36
N LYS A 223 20.23 16.57 -14.74
CA LYS A 223 19.35 16.86 -13.61
C LYS A 223 18.09 17.58 -14.07
N ASN A 224 16.98 16.87 -14.12
CA ASN A 224 15.68 17.42 -14.51
C ASN A 224 14.91 17.98 -13.29
N PRO A 225 14.79 19.32 -13.14
CA PRO A 225 14.08 19.92 -12.00
C PRO A 225 12.56 19.69 -12.04
N ILE A 226 11.98 19.40 -13.22
CA ILE A 226 10.53 19.19 -13.37
C ILE A 226 10.08 17.95 -12.57
N VAL A 227 10.94 16.93 -12.48
CA VAL A 227 10.69 15.67 -11.75
C VAL A 227 10.61 15.88 -10.22
N LYS A 228 10.87 17.09 -9.72
CA LYS A 228 10.57 17.46 -8.33
C LYS A 228 9.07 17.36 -8.02
N ASN A 229 8.20 17.49 -9.03
CA ASN A 229 6.77 17.25 -8.87
C ASN A 229 6.49 15.74 -8.67
N LEU A 230 5.94 15.38 -7.50
CA LEU A 230 5.71 13.99 -7.13
C LEU A 230 4.69 13.25 -8.01
N ALA A 231 3.83 13.99 -8.72
CA ALA A 231 2.85 13.41 -9.65
C ALA A 231 3.51 12.81 -10.90
N ILE A 232 4.72 13.23 -11.24
CA ILE A 232 5.45 12.71 -12.40
C ILE A 232 6.11 11.39 -12.00
N ARG A 233 5.59 10.30 -12.56
CA ARG A 233 6.06 8.93 -12.29
C ARG A 233 6.90 8.37 -13.43
N LYS A 234 6.62 8.80 -14.66
CA LYS A 234 7.38 8.47 -15.86
C LYS A 234 7.83 9.76 -16.53
N TRP A 235 9.06 9.80 -17.02
CA TRP A 235 9.61 10.97 -17.71
C TRP A 235 10.66 10.53 -18.73
N GLU A 236 10.88 11.36 -19.75
CA GLU A 236 11.92 11.16 -20.74
C GLU A 236 13.06 12.16 -20.49
N CYS A 237 14.30 11.69 -20.54
CA CYS A 237 15.45 12.55 -20.40
C CYS A 237 15.58 13.50 -21.61
N PRO A 238 15.65 14.84 -21.41
CA PRO A 238 15.82 15.77 -22.52
C PRO A 238 17.16 15.66 -23.26
N GLU A 239 18.21 15.10 -22.64
CA GLU A 239 19.54 14.97 -23.25
C GLU A 239 19.72 13.63 -23.96
N CYS A 240 19.45 12.51 -23.27
CA CYS A 240 19.71 11.17 -23.81
C CYS A 240 18.45 10.41 -24.24
N HIS A 241 17.27 11.05 -24.17
CA HIS A 241 15.96 10.48 -24.55
C HIS A 241 15.57 9.17 -23.86
N THR A 242 16.28 8.79 -22.79
CA THR A 242 15.96 7.59 -22.02
C THR A 242 14.65 7.80 -21.26
N LYS A 243 13.74 6.84 -21.39
CA LYS A 243 12.47 6.82 -20.65
C LYS A 243 12.67 6.17 -19.29
N HIS A 244 12.34 6.90 -18.24
CA HIS A 244 12.53 6.48 -16.86
C HIS A 244 11.20 6.26 -16.15
N ASP A 245 11.08 5.15 -15.41
CA ASP A 245 10.27 5.15 -14.19
C ASP A 245 11.06 5.85 -13.07
N ARG A 246 10.40 6.77 -12.36
CA ARG A 246 11.04 7.63 -11.39
C ARG A 246 11.69 6.87 -10.23
N ASP A 247 11.04 5.83 -9.73
CA ASP A 247 11.54 5.09 -8.56
C ASP A 247 12.68 4.15 -8.97
N THR A 248 12.56 3.48 -10.11
CA THR A 248 13.64 2.65 -10.67
C THR A 248 14.88 3.49 -11.02
N ASN A 249 14.69 4.66 -11.60
CA ASN A 249 15.81 5.57 -11.88
C ASN A 249 16.46 6.08 -10.59
N ALA A 250 15.65 6.41 -9.56
CA ALA A 250 16.18 6.81 -8.27
C ALA A 250 17.00 5.69 -7.61
N SER A 251 16.53 4.43 -7.64
CA SER A 251 17.26 3.30 -7.07
C SER A 251 18.62 3.06 -7.74
N ILE A 252 18.70 3.16 -9.07
CA ILE A 252 19.97 3.08 -9.81
C ILE A 252 20.93 4.19 -9.37
N ASN A 253 20.43 5.43 -9.26
CA ASN A 253 21.27 6.55 -8.82
C ASN A 253 21.74 6.41 -7.37
N ILE A 254 20.90 5.91 -6.46
CA ILE A 254 21.25 5.63 -5.07
C ILE A 254 22.38 4.59 -5.02
N LEU A 255 22.27 3.50 -5.80
CA LEU A 255 23.31 2.49 -5.91
C LEU A 255 24.62 3.10 -6.41
N ASN A 256 24.58 3.80 -7.55
CA ASN A 256 25.75 4.44 -8.14
C ASN A 256 26.43 5.43 -7.19
N LYS A 257 25.64 6.21 -6.44
CA LYS A 257 26.17 7.15 -5.45
C LYS A 257 26.76 6.43 -4.25
N GLY A 258 26.12 5.38 -3.76
CA GLY A 258 26.59 4.59 -2.63
C GLY A 258 27.92 3.90 -2.93
N LEU A 259 28.06 3.26 -4.09
CA LEU A 259 29.32 2.64 -4.53
C LEU A 259 30.45 3.67 -4.67
N LYS A 260 30.15 4.86 -5.21
CA LYS A 260 31.12 5.97 -5.27
C LYS A 260 31.56 6.45 -3.89
N MET A 261 30.68 6.40 -2.88
CA MET A 261 31.02 6.79 -1.51
C MET A 261 31.86 5.75 -0.77
N GLN A 262 31.81 4.48 -1.15
CA GLN A 262 32.68 3.44 -0.59
C GLN A 262 34.09 3.45 -1.20
N SER A 263 34.21 3.90 -2.45
CA SER A 263 35.47 3.92 -3.19
C SER A 263 36.31 5.18 -2.95
N ALA A 264 35.80 6.13 -2.15
CA ALA A 264 36.38 7.45 -1.88
C ALA A 264 36.87 7.52 -0.44
#